data_AF-A0AA92TV81-F1
#
_entry.id   AF-A0AA92TV81-F1
#
_cell.length_a   1.000
_cell.length_b   1.000
_cell.length_c   1.000
_cell.angle_alpha   90.00
_cell.angle_beta   90.00
_cell.angle_gamma   90.00
#
_symmetry.space_group_name_H-M   'P 1'
#
loop_
_entity.id
_entity.type
_entity.pdbx_description
1 polymer ?
#
loop_
_entity_poly.entity_id
_entity_poly.type
_entity_poly.pdbx_seq_one_letter_code
_entity_poly.pdbx_strand_id
1 'polypeptide(L)'
;MVVLAFCACDNSNDNGDVIPPNPQSSKSVVNYTGEVEFVVNAPQIREDIEQDLKANPPFGGSKKYQFIIKSHSTLSPLYMLYAVNPEDDKSADEYTLNIAGKVERNDNYRLFSAVSGLAWYKMDIVPVDTKDGKPVATYDVFMHQNIPSSLVHSKMYFCEDLTEKYRQKFPNEDIHAVVRRLVLSYVSEGDNINE
;
A
#
# COMPACT_ATOMS: atom_id res chain seq x y z
N MET A 1 -38.79 -12.38 -17.83
CA MET A 1 -38.48 -13.59 -17.02
C MET A 1 -38.12 -14.70 -17.98
N VAL A 2 -36.86 -15.11 -18.00
CA VAL A 2 -36.45 -16.38 -18.62
C VAL A 2 -35.71 -17.13 -17.53
N VAL A 3 -36.39 -18.12 -16.97
CA VAL A 3 -35.84 -19.08 -16.01
C VAL A 3 -35.07 -20.10 -16.83
N LEU A 4 -33.74 -20.14 -16.68
CA LEU A 4 -32.93 -21.24 -17.17
C LEU A 4 -32.92 -22.34 -16.11
N ALA A 5 -33.78 -23.33 -16.31
CA ALA A 5 -33.73 -24.62 -15.63
C ALA A 5 -32.68 -25.50 -16.31
N PHE A 6 -31.77 -26.07 -15.53
CA PHE A 6 -30.97 -27.23 -15.93
C PHE A 6 -31.35 -28.41 -15.02
N CYS A 7 -32.20 -29.29 -15.53
CA CYS A 7 -32.30 -30.70 -15.10
C CYS A 7 -31.24 -31.49 -15.89
N ALA A 8 -30.67 -32.62 -15.51
CA ALA A 8 -30.64 -33.44 -14.30
C ALA A 8 -29.44 -34.40 -14.51
N CYS A 9 -28.86 -34.97 -13.45
CA CYS A 9 -28.16 -36.25 -13.55
C CYS A 9 -28.58 -37.12 -12.36
N ASP A 10 -29.25 -38.21 -12.69
CA ASP A 10 -29.60 -39.30 -11.77
C ASP A 10 -28.44 -40.33 -11.73
N ASN A 11 -28.45 -41.13 -10.67
CA ASN A 11 -27.75 -42.41 -10.45
C ASN A 11 -26.38 -42.44 -9.73
N SER A 12 -26.45 -42.92 -8.49
CA SER A 12 -25.67 -44.02 -7.88
C SER A 12 -24.25 -44.30 -8.40
N ASN A 13 -23.23 -44.12 -7.56
CA ASN A 13 -22.45 -45.19 -6.92
C ASN A 13 -21.34 -44.59 -6.04
N ASP A 14 -21.11 -45.20 -4.87
CA ASP A 14 -19.89 -45.04 -4.07
C ASP A 14 -18.65 -45.34 -4.93
N ASN A 15 -17.76 -44.36 -5.08
CA ASN A 15 -16.31 -44.55 -5.18
C ASN A 15 -15.59 -43.19 -5.25
N GLY A 16 -15.11 -42.71 -4.10
CA GLY A 16 -13.88 -41.92 -3.98
C GLY A 16 -13.79 -40.61 -4.76
N ASP A 17 -14.89 -39.91 -5.02
CA ASP A 17 -14.85 -38.61 -5.67
C ASP A 17 -14.37 -37.57 -4.64
N VAL A 18 -13.09 -37.23 -4.71
CA VAL A 18 -12.52 -36.10 -3.96
C VAL A 18 -13.24 -34.86 -4.48
N ILE A 19 -14.26 -34.41 -3.76
CA ILE A 19 -14.91 -33.13 -4.01
C ILE A 19 -13.79 -32.08 -4.02
N PRO A 20 -13.56 -31.38 -5.15
CA PRO A 20 -12.54 -30.35 -5.17
C PRO A 20 -12.90 -29.32 -4.10
N PRO A 21 -11.93 -28.86 -3.28
CA PRO A 21 -12.21 -27.92 -2.21
C PRO A 21 -12.95 -26.71 -2.81
N ASN A 22 -14.10 -26.37 -2.22
CA ASN A 22 -14.86 -25.21 -2.64
C ASN A 22 -13.94 -23.98 -2.55
N PRO A 23 -13.88 -23.09 -3.56
CA PRO A 23 -12.98 -21.96 -3.54
C PRO A 23 -13.19 -21.14 -2.27
N GLN A 24 -12.18 -21.12 -1.40
CA GLN A 24 -12.21 -20.30 -0.18
C GLN A 24 -11.86 -18.87 -0.55
N SER A 25 -12.70 -17.93 -0.12
CA SER A 25 -12.44 -16.49 -0.15
C SER A 25 -12.22 -15.99 1.27
N SER A 26 -11.37 -14.98 1.44
CA SER A 26 -11.25 -14.27 2.70
C SER A 26 -11.10 -12.78 2.48
N LYS A 27 -11.59 -12.00 3.44
CA LYS A 27 -11.40 -10.55 3.52
C LYS A 27 -10.80 -10.17 4.87
N SER A 28 -9.75 -9.38 4.83
CA SER A 28 -9.17 -8.75 6.03
C SER A 28 -9.18 -7.24 5.85
N VAL A 29 -9.64 -6.52 6.87
CA VAL A 29 -9.66 -5.06 6.92
C VAL A 29 -8.81 -4.60 8.08
N VAL A 30 -7.90 -3.67 7.84
CA VAL A 30 -6.96 -3.16 8.86
C VAL A 30 -6.90 -1.65 8.83
N ASN A 31 -7.10 -1.04 9.99
CA ASN A 31 -7.05 0.40 10.17
C ASN A 31 -5.62 0.87 10.47
N TYR A 32 -5.22 1.96 9.81
CA TYR A 32 -3.92 2.59 9.94
C TYR A 32 -4.05 4.09 10.19
N THR A 33 -3.10 4.63 10.94
CA THR A 33 -2.81 6.07 10.97
C THR A 33 -1.62 6.34 10.06
N GLY A 34 -1.76 7.27 9.14
CA GLY A 34 -0.69 7.75 8.27
C GLY A 34 0.04 8.94 8.88
N GLU A 35 1.37 8.89 8.88
CA GLU A 35 2.24 9.97 9.29
C GLU A 35 3.27 10.26 8.18
N VAL A 36 3.51 11.53 7.91
CA VAL A 36 4.52 11.96 6.94
C VAL A 36 5.82 12.30 7.65
N GLU A 37 6.91 11.71 7.18
CA GLU A 37 8.25 12.03 7.64
C GLU A 37 9.15 12.46 6.47
N PHE A 38 10.13 13.30 6.76
CA PHE A 38 11.13 13.76 5.80
C PHE A 38 12.53 13.70 6.39
N VAL A 39 13.51 13.43 5.52
CA VAL A 39 14.94 13.57 5.78
C VAL A 39 15.50 14.47 4.69
N VAL A 40 16.12 15.57 5.12
CA VAL A 40 16.79 16.53 4.24
C VAL A 40 18.22 16.71 4.71
N ASN A 41 19.16 16.28 3.89
CA ASN A 41 20.59 16.52 4.03
C ASN A 41 21.04 17.48 2.93
N ALA A 42 20.75 18.76 3.14
CA ALA A 42 21.11 19.87 2.26
C ALA A 42 21.32 21.13 3.11
N PRO A 43 22.50 21.32 3.73
CA PRO A 43 22.68 22.27 4.83
C PRO A 43 22.28 23.71 4.53
N GLN A 44 22.49 24.18 3.29
CA GLN A 44 22.28 25.57 2.91
C GLN A 44 20.81 25.90 2.59
N ILE A 45 20.05 24.93 2.08
CA ILE A 45 18.67 25.13 1.61
C ILE A 45 17.67 24.16 2.27
N ARG A 46 18.04 23.64 3.44
CA ARG A 46 17.24 22.64 4.17
C ARG A 46 15.81 23.12 4.43
N GLU A 47 15.67 24.35 4.92
CA GLU A 47 14.37 24.92 5.29
C GLU A 47 13.45 25.07 4.07
N ASP A 48 14.00 25.55 2.95
CA ASP A 48 13.25 25.71 1.69
C ASP A 48 12.76 24.36 1.16
N ILE A 49 13.62 23.33 1.20
CA ILE A 49 13.24 21.96 0.81
C ILE A 49 12.16 21.41 1.77
N GLU A 50 12.34 21.54 3.09
CA GLU A 50 11.34 21.05 4.05
C GLU A 50 9.99 21.74 3.89
N GLN A 51 9.96 23.04 3.55
CA GLN A 51 8.72 23.75 3.24
C GLN A 51 8.06 23.22 1.95
N ASP A 52 8.84 23.02 0.89
CA ASP A 52 8.35 22.45 -0.38
C ASP A 52 7.77 21.04 -0.17
N LEU A 53 8.42 20.21 0.66
CA LEU A 53 7.94 18.87 1.02
C LEU A 53 6.65 18.90 1.87
N LYS A 54 6.50 19.89 2.77
CA LYS A 54 5.26 20.06 3.55
C LYS A 54 4.09 20.53 2.70
N ALA A 55 4.35 21.41 1.73
CA ALA A 55 3.35 21.87 0.76
C ALA A 55 2.95 20.76 -0.22
N ASN A 56 3.85 19.80 -0.46
CA ASN A 56 3.65 18.68 -1.35
C ASN A 56 3.90 17.36 -0.58
N PRO A 57 2.99 16.93 0.31
CA PRO A 57 3.18 15.67 1.04
C PRO A 57 3.18 14.48 0.06
N PRO A 58 3.74 13.32 0.48
CA PRO A 58 3.53 12.07 -0.25
C PRO A 58 2.03 11.73 -0.31
N PHE A 59 1.69 10.82 -1.22
CA PHE A 59 0.33 10.37 -1.47
C PHE A 59 -0.54 10.27 -0.22
N GLY A 60 -1.74 10.85 -0.27
CA GLY A 60 -2.74 10.82 0.81
C GLY A 60 -2.39 11.64 2.07
N GLY A 61 -1.11 11.87 2.36
CA GLY A 61 -0.65 12.64 3.52
C GLY A 61 -1.02 12.02 4.87
N SER A 62 -0.97 12.83 5.93
CA SER A 62 -1.30 12.39 7.29
C SER A 62 -2.81 12.25 7.49
N LYS A 63 -3.35 11.08 7.15
CA LYS A 63 -4.78 10.72 7.22
C LYS A 63 -4.99 9.37 7.92
N LYS A 64 -6.25 8.99 8.15
CA LYS A 64 -6.60 7.60 8.47
C LYS A 64 -6.68 6.78 7.19
N TYR A 65 -6.28 5.52 7.27
CA TYR A 65 -6.30 4.61 6.14
C TYR A 65 -6.97 3.30 6.53
N GLN A 66 -7.70 2.69 5.59
CA GLN A 66 -8.09 1.28 5.70
C GLN A 66 -7.35 0.49 4.62
N PHE A 67 -6.66 -0.56 5.03
CA PHE A 67 -6.02 -1.50 4.13
C PHE A 67 -6.87 -2.76 4.07
N ILE A 68 -7.34 -3.11 2.88
CA ILE A 68 -8.18 -4.28 2.65
C ILE A 68 -7.42 -5.28 1.80
N ILE A 69 -7.36 -6.52 2.29
CA ILE A 69 -6.89 -7.66 1.52
C ILE A 69 -8.09 -8.52 1.17
N LYS A 70 -8.28 -8.77 -0.13
CA LYS A 70 -9.23 -9.79 -0.60
C LYS A 70 -8.42 -10.91 -1.21
N SER A 71 -8.58 -12.13 -0.71
CA SER A 71 -7.92 -13.31 -1.26
C SER A 71 -8.94 -14.34 -1.72
N HIS A 72 -8.63 -15.02 -2.82
CA HIS A 72 -9.36 -16.18 -3.30
C HIS A 72 -8.35 -17.31 -3.49
N SER A 73 -8.68 -18.52 -3.05
CA SER A 73 -7.80 -19.71 -3.11
C SER A 73 -7.20 -20.00 -4.50
N THR A 74 -7.78 -19.48 -5.58
CA THR A 74 -7.33 -19.67 -6.97
C THR A 74 -6.74 -18.42 -7.63
N LEU A 75 -6.73 -17.27 -6.95
CA LEU A 75 -6.29 -15.99 -7.50
C LEU A 75 -5.25 -15.31 -6.61
N SER A 76 -4.39 -14.49 -7.22
CA SER A 76 -3.53 -13.60 -6.46
C SER A 76 -4.37 -12.65 -5.59
N PRO A 77 -3.94 -12.36 -4.36
CA PRO A 77 -4.65 -11.44 -3.48
C PRO A 77 -4.71 -10.03 -4.08
N LEU A 78 -5.84 -9.36 -3.88
CA LEU A 78 -6.05 -7.96 -4.22
C LEU A 78 -5.78 -7.11 -2.97
N TYR A 79 -4.93 -6.10 -3.14
CA TYR A 79 -4.61 -5.13 -2.09
C TYR A 79 -5.29 -3.80 -2.39
N MET A 80 -6.12 -3.33 -1.47
CA MET A 80 -6.83 -2.07 -1.59
C MET A 80 -6.43 -1.14 -0.44
N LEU A 81 -6.27 0.14 -0.74
CA LEU A 81 -5.99 1.19 0.22
C LEU A 81 -7.06 2.26 0.10
N TYR A 82 -7.73 2.55 1.21
CA TYR A 82 -8.73 3.59 1.35
C TYR A 82 -8.13 4.73 2.16
N ALA A 83 -7.96 5.90 1.57
CA ALA A 83 -7.51 7.10 2.27
C ALA A 83 -8.74 7.85 2.78
N VAL A 84 -9.07 7.70 4.07
CA VAL A 84 -10.27 8.30 4.67
C VAL A 84 -10.13 9.81 4.73
N ASN A 85 -11.16 10.51 4.28
CA ASN A 85 -11.19 11.96 4.32
C ASN A 85 -11.25 12.43 5.80
N PRO A 86 -10.33 13.28 6.26
CA PRO A 86 -10.37 13.78 7.63
C PRO A 86 -11.58 14.67 7.93
N GLU A 87 -12.18 15.30 6.91
CA GLU A 87 -13.34 16.18 7.07
C GLU A 87 -14.69 15.44 7.04
N ASP A 88 -14.71 14.22 6.49
CA ASP A 88 -15.89 13.38 6.35
C ASP A 88 -15.48 11.90 6.41
N ASP A 89 -15.74 11.26 7.56
CA ASP A 89 -15.36 9.87 7.80
C ASP A 89 -16.11 8.84 6.94
N LYS A 90 -17.08 9.30 6.14
CA LYS A 90 -17.86 8.48 5.20
C LYS A 90 -17.29 8.49 3.78
N SER A 91 -16.40 9.43 3.45
CA SER A 91 -15.73 9.46 2.16
C SER A 91 -14.28 8.99 2.28
N ALA A 92 -13.86 8.21 1.29
CA ALA A 92 -12.49 7.76 1.16
C ALA A 92 -12.11 7.74 -0.31
N ASP A 93 -10.88 8.15 -0.61
CA ASP A 93 -10.31 7.93 -1.92
C ASP A 93 -9.87 6.45 -2.00
N GLU A 94 -10.31 5.73 -3.04
CA GLU A 94 -10.10 4.29 -3.20
C GLU A 94 -8.98 3.98 -4.18
N TYR A 95 -8.05 3.12 -3.77
CA TYR A 95 -6.90 2.72 -4.58
C TYR A 95 -6.66 1.22 -4.55
N THR A 96 -6.21 0.70 -5.69
CA THR A 96 -5.57 -0.62 -5.77
C THR A 96 -4.06 -0.43 -5.67
N LEU A 97 -3.41 -1.29 -4.88
CA LEU A 97 -1.96 -1.35 -4.81
C LEU A 97 -1.45 -2.55 -5.62
N ASN A 98 -0.67 -2.27 -6.67
CA ASN A 98 -0.12 -3.31 -7.54
C ASN A 98 1.38 -3.44 -7.34
N ILE A 99 1.87 -4.68 -7.20
CA ILE A 99 3.31 -4.94 -7.14
C ILE A 99 3.87 -4.84 -8.57
N ALA A 100 4.55 -3.74 -8.87
CA ALA A 100 5.20 -3.48 -10.15
C ALA A 100 6.57 -4.17 -10.26
N GLY A 101 7.18 -4.54 -9.13
CA GLY A 101 8.45 -5.25 -9.11
C GLY A 101 9.05 -5.36 -7.71
N LYS A 102 10.18 -6.03 -7.62
CA LYS A 102 11.05 -5.99 -6.43
C LYS A 102 12.08 -4.87 -6.63
N VAL A 103 12.45 -4.20 -5.56
CA VAL A 103 13.52 -3.19 -5.60
C VAL A 103 14.60 -3.54 -4.58
N GLU A 104 15.83 -3.13 -4.88
CA GLU A 104 16.90 -3.17 -3.90
C GLU A 104 16.71 -2.07 -2.87
N ARG A 105 17.28 -2.29 -1.69
CA ARG A 105 17.24 -1.30 -0.62
C ARG A 105 18.08 -0.08 -1.02
N ASN A 106 17.45 1.07 -1.20
CA ASN A 106 18.15 2.35 -1.38
C ASN A 106 18.82 2.79 -0.07
N ASP A 107 20.07 3.23 -0.16
CA ASP A 107 20.87 3.63 1.00
C ASP A 107 20.39 4.95 1.64
N ASN A 108 19.80 5.87 0.88
CA ASN A 108 19.19 7.09 1.43
C ASN A 108 18.03 6.77 2.38
N TYR A 109 17.32 5.66 2.17
CA TYR A 109 16.24 5.23 3.07
C TYR A 109 16.77 4.78 4.45
N ARG A 110 18.07 4.49 4.60
CA ARG A 110 18.69 4.16 5.89
C ARG A 110 18.82 5.35 6.82
N LEU A 111 18.63 6.56 6.31
CA LEU A 111 18.63 7.77 7.12
C LEU A 111 17.41 7.82 8.06
N PHE A 112 16.38 7.02 7.80
CA PHE A 112 15.33 6.76 8.78
C PHE A 112 15.75 5.63 9.72
N SER A 113 15.62 5.86 11.03
CA SER A 113 16.05 4.93 12.10
C SER A 113 15.32 3.59 12.13
N ALA A 114 14.24 3.41 11.35
CA ALA A 114 13.28 2.32 11.54
C ALA A 114 13.36 1.17 10.51
N VAL A 115 14.29 1.18 9.57
CA VAL A 115 14.27 0.20 8.46
C VAL A 115 15.39 -0.82 8.60
N SER A 116 15.12 -1.98 9.22
CA SER A 116 15.99 -3.16 9.13
C SER A 116 15.42 -4.13 8.08
N GLY A 117 16.30 -4.72 7.28
CA GLY A 117 15.94 -5.35 6.01
C GLY A 117 14.95 -6.50 6.13
N LEU A 118 14.01 -6.54 5.19
CA LEU A 118 13.60 -7.67 4.34
C LEU A 118 12.49 -7.17 3.38
N ALA A 119 12.57 -7.58 2.12
CA ALA A 119 11.62 -7.33 1.01
C ALA A 119 11.15 -5.87 0.78
N TRP A 120 11.71 -5.24 -0.26
CA TRP A 120 11.20 -3.99 -0.83
C TRP A 120 10.49 -4.25 -2.15
N TYR A 121 9.35 -3.59 -2.33
CA TYR A 121 8.54 -3.72 -3.54
C TYR A 121 8.35 -2.35 -4.18
N LYS A 122 8.36 -2.30 -5.51
CA LYS A 122 7.81 -1.17 -6.24
C LYS A 122 6.30 -1.36 -6.27
N MET A 123 5.56 -0.43 -5.69
CA MET A 123 4.10 -0.48 -5.58
C MET A 123 3.49 0.66 -6.38
N ASP A 124 2.66 0.32 -7.36
CA ASP A 124 1.85 1.27 -8.11
C ASP A 124 0.54 1.53 -7.36
N ILE A 125 0.21 2.81 -7.20
CA ILE A 125 -1.05 3.27 -6.60
C ILE A 125 -2.00 3.65 -7.75
N VAL A 126 -3.04 2.83 -7.96
CA VAL A 126 -3.99 2.99 -9.06
C VAL A 126 -5.36 3.38 -8.51
N PRO A 127 -5.93 4.55 -8.85
CA PRO A 127 -7.26 4.91 -8.39
C PRO A 127 -8.33 3.99 -8.97
N VAL A 128 -9.26 3.54 -8.14
CA VAL A 128 -10.35 2.63 -8.58
C VAL A 128 -11.28 3.31 -9.59
N ASP A 129 -11.55 4.60 -9.40
CA ASP A 129 -12.50 5.35 -10.25
C ASP A 129 -11.92 5.79 -11.60
N THR A 130 -10.61 5.60 -11.84
CA THR A 130 -9.98 6.00 -13.10
C THR A 130 -10.13 4.94 -14.18
N LYS A 131 -10.77 5.31 -15.30
CA LYS A 131 -11.04 4.40 -16.43
C LYS A 131 -9.80 3.97 -17.20
N ASP A 132 -8.69 4.71 -17.11
CA ASP A 132 -7.46 4.38 -17.84
C ASP A 132 -6.57 3.38 -17.08
N GLY A 133 -6.88 3.09 -15.81
CA GLY A 133 -6.15 2.15 -14.97
C GLY A 133 -4.69 2.54 -14.73
N LYS A 134 -4.32 3.81 -14.97
CA LYS A 134 -2.94 4.26 -14.83
C LYS A 134 -2.60 4.55 -13.37
N PRO A 135 -1.37 4.23 -12.93
CA PRO A 135 -0.94 4.63 -11.60
C PRO A 135 -0.85 6.16 -11.51
N VAL A 136 -1.34 6.71 -10.41
CA VAL A 136 -1.16 8.15 -10.07
C VAL A 136 0.15 8.40 -9.33
N ALA A 137 0.72 7.34 -8.74
CA ALA A 137 2.03 7.37 -8.12
C ALA A 137 2.62 5.96 -8.04
N THR A 138 3.94 5.89 -7.95
CA THR A 138 4.70 4.65 -7.76
C THR A 138 5.68 4.87 -6.62
N TYR A 139 5.65 3.98 -5.63
CA TYR A 139 6.46 4.08 -4.42
C TYR A 139 7.38 2.88 -4.25
N ASP A 140 8.53 3.09 -3.64
CA ASP A 140 9.29 2.00 -3.05
C ASP A 140 8.70 1.72 -1.67
N VAL A 141 8.06 0.56 -1.52
CA VAL A 141 7.33 0.18 -0.32
C VAL A 141 8.13 -0.87 0.46
N PHE A 142 8.38 -0.55 1.72
CA PHE A 142 8.91 -1.50 2.70
C PHE A 142 7.81 -1.94 3.66
N MET A 143 7.75 -3.24 3.93
CA MET A 143 6.83 -3.84 4.87
C MET A 143 7.63 -4.69 5.85
N HIS A 144 7.42 -4.48 7.14
CA HIS A 144 8.14 -5.22 8.17
C HIS A 144 7.80 -6.72 8.17
N GLN A 145 6.61 -7.10 7.71
CA GLN A 145 6.18 -8.49 7.54
C GLN A 145 5.60 -8.70 6.14
N ASN A 146 5.78 -9.91 5.58
CA ASN A 146 5.17 -10.28 4.31
C ASN A 146 3.64 -10.29 4.46
N ILE A 147 2.92 -9.67 3.54
CA ILE A 147 1.48 -9.84 3.46
C ILE A 147 1.17 -11.31 3.09
N PRO A 148 0.32 -12.06 3.82
CA PRO A 148 -0.57 -11.66 4.91
C PRO A 148 -0.18 -12.24 6.29
N SER A 149 1.10 -12.49 6.60
CA SER A 149 1.48 -13.28 7.79
C SER A 149 1.01 -12.67 9.12
N SER A 150 1.03 -11.34 9.23
CA SER A 150 0.26 -10.58 10.23
C SER A 150 0.31 -9.10 9.87
N LEU A 151 -0.83 -8.43 9.98
CA LEU A 151 -0.93 -6.96 9.85
C LEU A 151 -1.00 -6.27 11.23
N VAL A 152 -1.18 -7.04 12.30
CA VAL A 152 -1.19 -6.55 13.68
C VAL A 152 0.23 -6.10 14.05
N HIS A 153 0.35 -4.88 14.54
CA HIS A 153 1.64 -4.19 14.77
C HIS A 153 2.51 -3.97 13.53
N SER A 154 1.98 -4.23 12.32
CA SER A 154 2.74 -4.00 11.10
C SER A 154 2.81 -2.50 10.77
N LYS A 155 3.89 -2.13 10.09
CA LYS A 155 4.09 -0.80 9.52
C LYS A 155 4.39 -0.93 8.03
N MET A 156 3.75 -0.10 7.23
CA MET A 156 4.05 0.05 5.80
C MET A 156 4.70 1.41 5.58
N TYR A 157 5.81 1.42 4.84
CA TYR A 157 6.58 2.61 4.56
C TYR A 157 6.59 2.85 3.07
N PHE A 158 5.91 3.90 2.62
CA PHE A 158 5.90 4.33 1.22
C PHE A 158 6.96 5.41 1.05
N CYS A 159 8.09 5.05 0.45
CA CYS A 159 9.27 5.91 0.37
C CYS A 159 9.44 6.50 -1.03
N GLU A 160 9.89 7.75 -1.07
CA GLU A 160 10.32 8.45 -2.29
C GLU A 160 11.69 9.08 -2.07
N ASP A 161 12.67 8.68 -2.87
CA ASP A 161 13.94 9.39 -3.01
C ASP A 161 13.80 10.50 -4.05
N LEU A 162 13.84 11.74 -3.59
CA LEU A 162 13.73 12.95 -4.42
C LEU A 162 15.09 13.64 -4.61
N THR A 163 16.18 13.03 -4.14
CA THR A 163 17.52 13.64 -4.11
C THR A 163 17.92 14.16 -5.49
N GLU A 164 17.78 13.35 -6.53
CA GLU A 164 18.15 13.73 -7.89
C GLU A 164 17.24 14.83 -8.45
N LYS A 165 15.93 14.79 -8.14
CA LYS A 165 14.98 15.83 -8.53
C LYS A 165 15.36 17.18 -7.93
N TYR A 166 15.76 17.21 -6.65
CA TYR A 166 16.18 18.44 -5.99
C TYR A 166 17.56 18.93 -6.45
N ARG A 167 18.51 18.03 -6.76
CA ARG A 167 19.79 18.40 -7.41
C ARG A 167 19.57 19.07 -8.75
N GLN A 168 18.62 18.57 -9.56
CA GLN A 168 18.28 19.21 -10.84
C GLN A 168 17.60 20.57 -10.65
N LYS A 169 16.74 20.71 -9.63
CA LYS A 169 16.08 21.98 -9.29
C LYS A 169 17.06 23.02 -8.75
N PHE A 170 18.09 22.59 -8.01
CA PHE A 170 19.08 23.44 -7.34
C PHE A 170 20.52 22.97 -7.66
N PRO A 171 21.01 23.18 -8.89
CA PRO A 171 22.25 22.55 -9.38
C PRO A 171 23.54 23.01 -8.70
N ASN A 172 23.51 24.16 -8.00
CA ASN A 172 24.67 24.71 -7.30
C ASN A 172 24.67 24.40 -5.80
N GLU A 173 23.64 23.73 -5.30
CA GLU A 173 23.45 23.47 -3.88
C GLU A 173 24.03 22.12 -3.48
N ASP A 174 24.60 22.05 -2.27
CA ASP A 174 25.17 20.83 -1.73
C ASP A 174 24.07 19.92 -1.14
N ILE A 175 23.48 19.08 -2.01
CA ILE A 175 22.38 18.17 -1.66
C ILE A 175 22.86 16.73 -1.64
N HIS A 176 22.88 16.13 -0.45
CA HIS A 176 23.29 14.75 -0.23
C HIS A 176 22.12 13.77 -0.20
N ALA A 177 20.98 14.18 0.38
CA ALA A 177 19.77 13.36 0.41
C ALA A 177 18.51 14.21 0.59
N VAL A 178 17.45 13.88 -0.16
CA VAL A 178 16.09 14.41 0.06
C VAL A 178 15.13 13.24 -0.07
N VAL A 179 14.63 12.77 1.06
CA VAL A 179 13.72 11.61 1.11
C VAL A 179 12.49 11.98 1.92
N ARG A 180 11.33 11.56 1.42
CA ARG A 180 10.08 11.61 2.19
C ARG A 180 9.45 10.23 2.26
N ARG A 181 8.66 9.98 3.30
CA ARG A 181 7.87 8.76 3.39
C ARG A 181 6.52 8.99 4.06
N LEU A 182 5.54 8.21 3.62
CA LEU A 182 4.30 7.98 4.38
C LEU A 182 4.49 6.70 5.20
N VAL A 183 4.26 6.80 6.51
CA VAL A 183 4.29 5.68 7.46
C VAL A 183 2.85 5.34 7.83
N LEU A 184 2.39 4.17 7.42
CA LEU A 184 1.12 3.62 7.90
C LEU A 184 1.39 2.77 9.14
N SER A 185 0.88 3.20 10.29
CA SER A 185 0.98 2.49 11.58
C SER A 185 -0.36 1.90 12.00
N TYR A 186 -0.37 0.60 12.32
CA TYR A 186 -1.56 -0.14 12.75
C TYR A 186 -2.28 0.51 13.94
N VAL A 187 -3.61 0.54 13.89
CA VAL A 187 -4.50 0.94 14.99
C VAL A 187 -5.23 -0.31 15.51
N SER A 188 -5.28 -0.49 16.83
CA SER A 188 -5.58 -1.74 17.58
C SER A 188 -6.80 -2.58 17.14
N GLU A 189 -6.83 -3.85 17.59
CA GLU A 189 -7.70 -5.01 17.21
C GLU A 189 -9.24 -4.84 17.21
N GLY A 190 -9.80 -3.68 17.51
CA GLY A 190 -11.25 -3.47 17.60
C GLY A 190 -12.01 -3.64 16.27
N ASP A 191 -11.32 -3.59 15.13
CA ASP A 191 -11.91 -3.48 13.78
C ASP A 191 -11.46 -4.57 12.80
N ASN A 192 -10.80 -5.64 13.26
CA ASN A 192 -10.44 -6.77 12.40
C ASN A 192 -11.68 -7.62 12.11
N ILE A 193 -12.48 -7.22 11.10
CA ILE A 193 -13.55 -8.05 10.56
C ILE A 193 -12.87 -9.09 9.64
N ASN A 194 -12.72 -10.31 10.15
CA ASN A 194 -12.41 -11.47 9.32
C ASN A 194 -13.75 -12.09 8.87
N GLU A 195 -14.08 -11.91 7.60
CA GLU A 195 -15.19 -12.62 6.92
C GLU A 195 -14.63 -13.58 5.86
#